data_AF-A0A3B4TZ12-F1
#
_entry.id   AF-A0A3B4TZ12-F1
#
_cell.length_a   1.000
_cell.length_b   1.000
_cell.length_c   1.000
_cell.angle_alpha   90.00
_cell.angle_beta   90.00
_cell.angle_gamma   90.00
#
_symmetry.space_group_name_H-M   'P 1'
#
loop_
_entity.id
_entity.type
_entity.pdbx_description
1 polymer ?
#
loop_
_entity_poly.entity_id
_entity_poly.type
_entity_poly.pdbx_seq_one_letter_code
_entity_poly.pdbx_strand_id
1 'polypeptide(L)'
;MAVKVVPPCDHHMFDSNVDNCLSEFNSSMETNSYQDRCPWPTVKRIYNKLKLCVDNWANLSWCRGHRFLVDKVFLDVHETYFSLCGQVHDPPLHTLIMLIAPVIIVTLLMTLLCSYLTNWNIEMPEQPQL
;
A
#
# COMPACT_ATOMS: atom_id res chain seq x y z
N MET A 1 25.98 -35.34 3.70
CA MET A 1 24.93 -34.30 3.54
C MET A 1 23.74 -34.98 2.88
N ALA A 2 22.54 -34.93 3.47
CA ALA A 2 21.36 -35.51 2.85
C ALA A 2 20.80 -34.50 1.83
N VAL A 3 20.66 -34.92 0.57
CA VAL A 3 19.99 -34.12 -0.46
C VAL A 3 18.49 -34.13 -0.13
N LYS A 4 17.93 -32.97 0.23
CA LYS A 4 16.49 -32.82 0.43
C LYS A 4 15.83 -32.86 -0.94
N VAL A 5 15.32 -34.02 -1.32
CA VAL A 5 14.55 -34.18 -2.56
C VAL A 5 13.18 -33.53 -2.34
N VAL A 6 12.93 -32.43 -3.04
CA VAL A 6 11.60 -31.80 -3.09
C VAL A 6 10.80 -32.51 -4.19
N PRO A 7 9.62 -33.05 -3.88
CA PRO A 7 8.73 -33.62 -4.89
C PRO A 7 8.41 -32.60 -6.00
N PRO A 8 8.14 -33.05 -7.24
CA PRO A 8 7.67 -32.16 -8.29
C PRO A 8 6.32 -31.55 -7.92
N CYS A 9 6.07 -30.33 -8.39
CA CYS A 9 4.78 -29.66 -8.24
C CYS A 9 3.69 -30.44 -9.00
N ASP A 10 2.62 -30.79 -8.28
CA ASP A 10 1.41 -31.39 -8.85
C ASP A 10 0.44 -30.27 -9.25
N HIS A 11 0.53 -29.87 -10.52
CA HIS A 11 -0.32 -28.83 -11.10
C HIS A 11 -1.80 -29.20 -11.06
N HIS A 12 -2.16 -30.45 -11.33
CA HIS A 12 -3.57 -30.87 -11.38
C HIS A 12 -4.21 -30.80 -10.00
N MET A 13 -3.48 -31.25 -8.97
CA MET A 13 -3.92 -31.12 -7.58
C MET A 13 -4.01 -29.65 -7.16
N PHE A 14 -3.06 -28.80 -7.57
CA PHE A 14 -3.12 -27.37 -7.27
C PHE A 14 -4.34 -26.70 -7.92
N ASP A 15 -4.45 -26.80 -9.24
CA ASP A 15 -5.46 -26.10 -10.03
C ASP A 15 -6.88 -26.49 -9.58
N SER A 16 -7.17 -27.80 -9.50
CA SER A 16 -8.51 -28.28 -9.13
C SER A 16 -8.95 -27.83 -7.73
N ASN A 17 -8.03 -27.71 -6.78
CA ASN A 17 -8.38 -27.29 -5.42
C ASN A 17 -8.42 -25.77 -5.27
N VAL A 18 -7.57 -25.05 -6.02
CA VAL A 18 -7.61 -23.59 -6.09
C VAL A 18 -8.90 -23.12 -6.76
N ASP A 19 -9.40 -23.83 -7.76
CA ASP A 19 -10.71 -23.55 -8.37
C ASP A 19 -11.84 -23.59 -7.33
N ASN A 20 -11.79 -24.53 -6.38
CA ASN A 20 -12.75 -24.56 -5.26
C ASN A 20 -12.57 -23.35 -4.32
N CYS A 21 -11.33 -22.98 -3.98
CA CYS A 21 -11.06 -21.77 -3.20
C CYS A 21 -11.62 -20.51 -3.88
N LEU A 22 -11.45 -20.41 -5.20
CA LEU A 22 -11.94 -19.29 -6.01
C LEU A 22 -13.47 -19.28 -6.09
N SER A 23 -14.11 -20.45 -6.25
CA SER A 23 -15.58 -20.57 -6.23
C SER A 23 -16.18 -20.02 -4.93
N GLU A 24 -15.63 -20.41 -3.77
CA GLU A 24 -16.07 -19.89 -2.47
C GLU A 24 -15.84 -18.38 -2.32
N PHE A 25 -14.71 -17.89 -2.82
CA PHE A 25 -14.38 -16.47 -2.83
C PHE A 25 -15.36 -15.68 -3.71
N ASN A 26 -15.61 -16.12 -4.94
CA ASN A 26 -16.50 -15.47 -5.89
C ASN A 26 -17.93 -15.39 -5.33
N SER A 27 -18.45 -16.50 -4.77
CA SER A 27 -19.75 -16.49 -4.12
C SER A 27 -19.83 -15.51 -2.94
N SER A 28 -18.75 -15.43 -2.14
CA SER A 28 -18.67 -14.47 -1.04
C SER A 28 -18.63 -13.03 -1.55
N MET A 29 -17.97 -12.77 -2.69
CA MET A 29 -17.85 -11.44 -3.28
C MET A 29 -19.15 -10.95 -3.92
N GLU A 30 -19.97 -11.83 -4.52
CA GLU A 30 -21.28 -11.49 -5.10
C GLU A 30 -22.26 -10.89 -4.07
N THR A 31 -22.17 -11.31 -2.81
CA THR A 31 -23.00 -10.75 -1.72
C THR A 31 -22.57 -9.35 -1.28
N ASN A 32 -21.41 -8.88 -1.73
CA ASN A 32 -20.86 -7.56 -1.40
C ASN A 32 -20.94 -6.69 -2.66
N SER A 33 -21.36 -5.43 -2.54
CA SER A 33 -21.41 -4.46 -3.65
C SER A 33 -20.00 -4.02 -4.09
N TYR A 34 -19.17 -4.97 -4.56
CA TYR A 34 -17.79 -4.74 -4.97
C TYR A 34 -17.67 -3.86 -6.22
N GLN A 35 -18.75 -3.76 -7.01
CA GLN A 35 -18.79 -3.02 -8.26
C GLN A 35 -18.81 -1.49 -8.07
N ASP A 36 -19.23 -0.99 -6.90
CA ASP A 36 -19.49 0.45 -6.71
C ASP A 36 -18.44 1.19 -5.88
N ARG A 37 -17.55 0.49 -5.18
CA ARG A 37 -16.47 1.06 -4.37
C ARG A 37 -15.32 0.08 -4.24
N CYS A 38 -14.12 0.59 -3.98
CA CYS A 38 -13.05 -0.27 -3.47
C CYS A 38 -13.50 -0.97 -2.19
N PRO A 39 -13.70 -2.30 -2.21
CA PRO A 39 -14.39 -3.00 -1.14
C PRO A 39 -13.49 -3.23 0.08
N TRP A 40 -12.25 -2.76 0.03
CA TRP A 40 -11.32 -2.78 1.14
C TRP A 40 -11.65 -1.66 2.15
N PRO A 41 -11.63 -1.90 3.48
CA PRO A 41 -11.19 -3.11 4.18
C PRO A 41 -12.29 -4.16 4.44
N THR A 42 -13.53 -3.93 3.99
CA THR A 42 -14.69 -4.80 4.26
C THR A 42 -14.45 -6.25 3.84
N VAL A 43 -13.89 -6.47 2.65
CA VAL A 43 -13.62 -7.83 2.13
C VAL A 43 -12.29 -8.43 2.60
N LYS A 44 -11.53 -7.74 3.46
CA LYS A 44 -10.21 -8.20 3.93
C LYS A 44 -10.26 -9.61 4.53
N ARG A 45 -11.30 -9.92 5.30
CA ARG A 45 -11.45 -11.25 5.91
C ARG A 45 -11.68 -12.34 4.85
N ILE A 46 -12.47 -12.04 3.82
CA ILE A 46 -12.78 -12.96 2.71
C ILE A 46 -11.51 -13.20 1.87
N TYR A 47 -10.80 -12.13 1.51
CA TYR A 47 -9.52 -12.21 0.80
C TYR A 47 -8.46 -13.02 1.57
N ASN A 48 -8.34 -12.81 2.88
CA ASN A 48 -7.40 -13.57 3.71
C ASN A 48 -7.75 -15.06 3.78
N LYS A 49 -9.03 -15.42 3.73
CA LYS A 49 -9.45 -16.83 3.65
C LYS A 49 -9.06 -17.45 2.31
N LEU A 50 -9.30 -16.76 1.20
CA LEU A 50 -8.81 -17.18 -0.12
C LEU A 50 -7.30 -17.40 -0.08
N LYS A 51 -6.56 -16.43 0.49
CA LYS A 51 -5.11 -16.52 0.61
C LYS A 51 -4.65 -17.77 1.35
N LEU A 52 -5.25 -18.02 2.51
CA LEU A 52 -4.93 -19.21 3.30
C LEU A 52 -5.25 -20.50 2.54
N CYS A 53 -6.36 -20.55 1.80
CA CYS A 53 -6.77 -21.70 1.00
C CYS A 53 -5.76 -21.99 -0.12
N VAL A 54 -5.38 -20.98 -0.91
CA VAL A 54 -4.39 -21.10 -1.99
C VAL A 54 -3.01 -21.46 -1.43
N ASP A 55 -2.58 -20.82 -0.35
CA ASP A 55 -1.29 -21.12 0.29
C ASP A 55 -1.26 -22.57 0.81
N ASN A 56 -2.36 -23.07 1.38
CA ASN A 56 -2.45 -24.45 1.85
C ASN A 56 -2.29 -25.44 0.70
N TRP A 57 -3.00 -25.24 -0.41
CA TRP A 57 -2.88 -26.11 -1.58
C TRP A 57 -1.53 -25.99 -2.27
N ALA A 58 -0.94 -24.80 -2.36
CA ALA A 58 0.43 -24.62 -2.85
C ALA A 58 1.45 -25.44 -2.03
N ASN A 59 1.27 -25.55 -0.71
CA ASN A 59 2.12 -26.39 0.13
C ASN A 59 1.86 -27.89 -0.11
N LEU A 60 0.58 -28.31 -0.12
CA LEU A 60 0.21 -29.72 -0.26
C LEU A 60 0.57 -30.31 -1.62
N SER A 61 0.44 -29.52 -2.68
CA SER A 61 0.80 -29.93 -4.05
C SER A 61 2.28 -29.70 -4.40
N TRP A 62 3.09 -29.24 -3.44
CA TRP A 62 4.50 -28.90 -3.66
C TRP A 62 4.73 -27.81 -4.73
N CYS A 63 3.72 -26.97 -4.97
CA CYS A 63 3.77 -25.88 -5.94
C CYS A 63 4.15 -24.51 -5.33
N ARG A 64 4.43 -24.45 -4.03
CA ARG A 64 4.87 -23.22 -3.38
C ARG A 64 6.20 -22.73 -3.96
N GLY A 65 6.20 -21.50 -4.47
CA GLY A 65 7.36 -20.91 -5.15
C GLY A 65 7.63 -21.51 -6.53
N HIS A 66 6.72 -22.34 -7.05
CA HIS A 66 6.84 -22.90 -8.39
C HIS A 66 6.42 -21.85 -9.42
N ARG A 67 7.41 -21.20 -10.04
CA ARG A 67 7.21 -20.15 -11.05
C ARG A 67 6.28 -19.05 -10.51
N PHE A 68 5.18 -18.78 -11.20
CA PHE A 68 4.21 -17.73 -10.88
C PHE A 68 2.80 -18.28 -10.65
N LEU A 69 2.67 -19.56 -10.24
CA LEU A 69 1.36 -20.21 -10.13
C LEU A 69 0.43 -19.47 -9.16
N VAL A 70 0.92 -19.23 -7.95
CA VAL A 70 0.18 -18.51 -6.90
C VAL A 70 -0.03 -17.05 -7.29
N ASP A 71 0.98 -16.41 -7.87
CA ASP A 71 0.91 -15.00 -8.27
C ASP A 71 -0.17 -14.77 -9.33
N LYS A 72 -0.31 -15.70 -10.28
CA LYS A 72 -1.34 -15.63 -11.33
C LYS A 72 -2.75 -15.65 -10.76
N VAL A 73 -3.01 -16.53 -9.79
CA VAL A 73 -4.31 -16.61 -9.10
C VAL A 73 -4.66 -15.27 -8.48
N PHE A 74 -3.73 -14.62 -7.77
CA PHE A 74 -4.01 -13.33 -7.15
C PHE A 74 -4.08 -12.19 -8.17
N LEU A 75 -3.29 -12.24 -9.24
CA LEU A 75 -3.37 -11.26 -10.32
C LEU A 75 -4.78 -11.25 -10.93
N ASP A 76 -5.32 -12.42 -11.26
CA ASP A 76 -6.66 -12.57 -11.85
C ASP A 76 -7.76 -12.07 -10.88
N VAL A 77 -7.60 -12.34 -9.58
CA VAL A 77 -8.51 -11.82 -8.54
C VAL A 77 -8.45 -10.30 -8.45
N HIS A 78 -7.24 -9.70 -8.49
CA HIS A 78 -7.07 -8.25 -8.46
C HIS A 78 -7.66 -7.58 -9.69
N GLU A 79 -7.44 -8.14 -10.88
CA GLU A 79 -8.02 -7.63 -12.13
C GLU A 79 -9.56 -7.71 -12.12
N THR A 80 -10.12 -8.80 -11.61
CA THR A 80 -11.57 -9.02 -11.60
C THR A 80 -12.31 -8.16 -10.57
N TYR A 81 -11.79 -8.07 -9.34
CA TYR A 81 -12.53 -7.49 -8.21
C TYR A 81 -11.96 -6.16 -7.70
N PHE A 82 -10.73 -5.81 -8.05
CA PHE A 82 -10.00 -4.66 -7.50
C PHE A 82 -9.38 -3.76 -8.58
N SER A 83 -9.74 -3.90 -9.86
CA SER A 83 -9.16 -3.12 -10.97
C SER A 83 -9.34 -1.61 -10.83
N LEU A 84 -10.41 -1.16 -10.17
CA LEU A 84 -10.67 0.25 -9.88
C LEU A 84 -9.98 0.74 -8.60
N CYS A 85 -9.23 -0.12 -7.92
CA CYS A 85 -8.53 0.17 -6.68
C CYS A 85 -7.06 0.43 -6.92
N GLY A 86 -6.49 1.35 -6.13
CA GLY A 86 -5.08 1.74 -6.26
C GLY A 86 -4.86 3.10 -6.90
N GLN A 87 -5.94 3.85 -7.21
CA GLN A 87 -5.81 5.28 -7.51
C GLN A 87 -5.58 6.06 -6.20
N VAL A 88 -4.37 5.90 -5.65
CA VAL A 88 -3.83 6.75 -4.60
C VAL A 88 -3.62 8.11 -5.25
N HIS A 89 -4.64 8.95 -5.17
CA HIS A 89 -4.50 10.34 -5.55
C HIS A 89 -3.71 11.05 -4.48
N ASP A 90 -2.79 11.92 -4.90
CA ASP A 90 -2.19 12.87 -3.99
C ASP A 90 -3.28 13.62 -3.22
N PRO A 91 -3.05 13.95 -1.95
CA PRO A 91 -3.99 14.74 -1.19
C PRO A 91 -4.30 16.04 -1.94
N PRO A 92 -5.54 16.55 -1.87
CA PRO A 92 -5.93 17.73 -2.63
C PRO A 92 -5.00 18.90 -2.32
N LEU A 93 -4.78 19.79 -3.30
CA LEU A 93 -3.85 20.92 -3.21
C LEU A 93 -3.99 21.71 -1.90
N HIS A 94 -5.22 21.89 -1.42
CA HIS A 94 -5.51 22.55 -0.15
C HIS A 94 -4.79 21.90 1.04
N THR A 95 -4.81 20.56 1.13
CA THR A 95 -4.13 19.82 2.19
C THR A 95 -2.61 19.98 2.09
N LEU A 96 -2.08 20.00 0.87
CA LEU A 96 -0.66 20.25 0.62
C LEU A 96 -0.25 21.66 1.10
N ILE A 97 -1.06 22.67 0.78
CA ILE A 97 -0.86 24.06 1.22
C ILE A 97 -0.89 24.15 2.74
N MET A 98 -1.84 23.48 3.40
CA MET A 98 -1.93 23.47 4.87
C MET A 98 -0.67 22.91 5.55
N LEU A 99 0.05 21.99 4.89
CA LEU A 99 1.31 21.44 5.40
C LEU A 99 2.51 22.37 5.14
N ILE A 100 2.55 23.01 3.97
CA ILE A 100 3.72 23.79 3.54
C ILE A 100 3.68 25.24 4.05
N ALA A 101 2.49 25.86 4.11
CA ALA A 101 2.32 27.27 4.46
C ALA A 101 2.91 27.65 5.83
N PRO A 102 2.75 26.87 6.92
CA PRO A 102 3.32 27.22 8.23
C PRO A 102 4.84 27.32 8.18
N VAL A 103 5.51 26.42 7.45
CA VAL A 103 6.97 26.43 7.30
C VAL A 103 7.42 27.69 6.58
N ILE A 104 6.77 28.03 5.46
CA ILE A 104 7.06 29.24 4.69
C ILE A 104 6.87 30.49 5.57
N ILE A 105 5.75 30.59 6.29
CA ILE A 105 5.45 31.73 7.15
C ILE A 105 6.52 31.88 8.23
N VAL A 106 6.92 30.80 8.89
CA VAL A 106 7.97 30.82 9.92
C VAL A 106 9.30 31.27 9.32
N THR A 107 9.70 30.73 8.17
CA THR A 107 10.96 31.14 7.50
C THR A 107 10.96 32.61 7.13
N LEU A 108 9.85 33.13 6.60
CA LEU A 108 9.71 34.55 6.24
C LEU A 108 9.71 35.44 7.49
N LEU A 109 8.97 35.09 8.54
CA LEU A 109 8.96 35.86 9.79
C LEU A 109 10.35 35.89 10.43
N MET A 110 11.06 34.76 10.48
CA MET A 110 12.40 34.70 11.06
C MET A 110 13.40 35.54 10.27
N THR A 111 13.38 35.47 8.94
CA THR A 111 14.28 36.29 8.10
C THR A 111 14.00 37.79 8.24
N LEU A 112 12.72 38.18 8.30
CA LEU A 112 12.32 39.57 8.55
C LEU A 112 12.78 40.04 9.94
N LEU A 113 12.52 39.27 10.99
CA LEU A 113 12.95 39.58 12.35
C LEU A 113 14.46 39.72 12.44
N CYS A 114 15.22 38.80 11.85
CA CYS A 114 16.68 38.89 11.79
C CYS A 114 17.12 40.17 11.08
N SER A 115 16.60 40.46 9.88
CA SER A 115 16.98 41.65 9.12
C SER A 115 16.68 42.95 9.87
N TYR A 116 15.50 43.03 10.52
CA TYR A 116 15.10 44.13 11.37
C TYR A 116 16.11 44.28 12.51
N LEU A 117 16.27 43.26 13.36
CA LEU A 117 17.18 43.31 14.51
C LEU A 117 18.62 43.67 14.12
N THR A 118 19.10 43.15 12.99
CA THR A 118 20.45 43.46 12.49
C THR A 118 20.54 44.93 12.06
N ASN A 119 19.54 45.46 11.37
CA ASN A 119 19.49 46.86 10.98
C ASN A 119 19.38 47.80 12.19
N TRP A 120 18.61 47.43 13.22
CA TRP A 120 18.54 48.17 14.49
C TRP A 120 19.87 48.18 15.24
N ASN A 121 20.59 47.05 15.25
CA ASN A 121 21.92 46.96 15.86
C ASN A 121 22.99 47.72 15.05
N ILE A 122 22.80 47.91 13.74
CA ILE A 122 23.71 48.70 12.89
C ILE A 122 23.42 50.21 13.02
N GLU A 123 22.16 50.61 13.18
CA GLU A 123 21.76 52.02 13.40
C GLU A 123 22.16 52.52 14.81
N MET A 124 22.35 51.62 15.77
CA MET A 124 22.93 51.92 17.08
C MET A 124 24.33 51.30 17.24
N PRO A 125 25.38 51.82 16.58
CA PRO A 125 26.73 51.52 17.00
C PRO A 125 26.95 52.20 18.35
N GLU A 126 27.39 51.41 19.34
CA GLU A 126 27.88 51.86 20.63
C GLU A 126 28.73 53.14 20.46
N GLN A 127 28.23 54.29 20.94
CA GLN A 127 29.06 55.50 21.00
C GLN A 127 30.21 55.24 21.98
N PRO A 128 31.49 55.39 21.59
CA PRO A 128 32.57 55.36 22.56
C PRO A 128 32.48 56.66 23.36
N GLN A 129 32.16 56.56 24.66
CA GLN A 129 32.30 57.68 25.58
C GLN A 129 33.50 57.41 26.49
N LEU A 130 34.50 58.23 26.21
CA LEU A 130 35.71 58.62 26.95
C LEU A 130 35.52 58.73 28.46
#